data_AF-A0A4Q3XKD6-F1
#
_entry.id   AF-A0A4Q3XKD6-F1
#
_cell.length_a   1.000
_cell.length_b   1.000
_cell.length_c   1.000
_cell.angle_alpha   90.00
_cell.angle_beta   90.00
_cell.angle_gamma   90.00
#
_symmetry.space_group_name_H-M   'P 1'
#
loop_
_entity.id
_entity.type
_entity.pdbx_description
1 polymer ?
#
loop_
_entity_poly.entity_id
_entity_poly.type
_entity_poly.pdbx_seq_one_letter_code
_entity_poly.pdbx_strand_id
1 'polypeptide(L)'
;MRRLAFLTVFLAAPLAAQLNKSTPTVSIADPETLSDAILLAPPPQSLAAHGRSKILWRADIHLPEGLLITRADMSGYAPIFLTSQSGRCFKLDFNGAGQVLTKVDLLPDVCWPGRPAGASPPPPVPSPPRAGLVYAGRAWNLIAWTDPRTGKTTLIPEREYDARPVLTTSMRVIAVGGLGSPDAPMTQVSLVGYVRDQLVATTVMLILP
;
A
#
# COMPACT_ATOMS: atom_id res chain seq x y z
N MET A 1 74.42 13.75 25.95
CA MET A 1 73.07 13.88 26.52
C MET A 1 72.07 13.89 25.39
N ARG A 2 71.37 12.77 25.14
CA ARG A 2 70.32 12.63 24.10
C ARG A 2 68.97 12.70 24.79
N ARG A 3 68.07 13.59 24.37
CA ARG A 3 66.64 13.52 24.72
C ARG A 3 65.80 13.61 23.46
N LEU A 4 64.95 12.62 23.32
CA LEU A 4 64.07 12.31 22.20
C LEU A 4 62.98 13.39 22.03
N ALA A 5 62.69 13.73 20.77
CA ALA A 5 61.47 14.39 20.38
C ALA A 5 60.33 13.36 20.32
N PHE A 6 59.23 13.61 21.02
CA PHE A 6 57.98 12.86 20.87
C PHE A 6 57.24 13.39 19.63
N LEU A 7 57.11 12.55 18.61
CA LEU A 7 56.23 12.79 17.47
C LEU A 7 54.84 12.27 17.85
N THR A 8 53.88 13.18 18.04
CA THR A 8 52.47 12.82 18.26
C THR A 8 51.83 12.55 16.90
N VAL A 9 51.61 11.28 16.58
CA VAL A 9 50.85 10.86 15.40
C VAL A 9 49.36 11.04 15.71
N PHE A 10 48.74 12.08 15.15
CA PHE A 10 47.27 12.14 15.06
C PHE A 10 46.82 11.14 14.01
N LEU A 11 46.35 9.98 14.47
CA LEU A 11 45.56 9.06 13.66
C LEU A 11 44.24 9.77 13.31
N ALA A 12 44.17 10.33 12.11
CA ALA A 12 42.90 10.66 11.49
C ALA A 12 42.15 9.34 11.25
N ALA A 13 41.23 9.00 12.16
CA ALA A 13 40.27 7.94 11.88
C ALA A 13 39.48 8.35 10.64
N PRO A 14 39.37 7.50 9.60
CA PRO A 14 38.53 7.83 8.47
C PRO A 14 37.11 8.01 8.98
N LEU A 15 36.53 9.18 8.69
CA LEU A 15 35.12 9.52 8.87
C LEU A 15 34.25 8.72 7.89
N ALA A 16 34.44 7.40 7.87
CA ALA A 16 33.59 6.43 7.20
C ALA A 16 32.92 5.61 8.31
N ALA A 17 32.23 6.30 9.23
CA ALA A 17 31.07 5.71 9.85
C ALA A 17 30.12 5.43 8.68
N GLN A 18 30.19 4.22 8.16
CA GLN A 18 29.23 3.67 7.22
C GLN A 18 27.85 3.94 7.82
N LEU A 19 27.12 4.91 7.24
CA LEU A 19 25.67 4.90 7.34
C LEU A 19 25.28 3.53 6.77
N ASN A 20 25.03 2.58 7.66
CA ASN A 20 24.28 1.39 7.34
C ASN A 20 22.89 1.91 6.97
N LYS A 21 22.72 2.35 5.70
CA LYS A 21 21.41 2.62 5.12
C LYS A 21 20.74 1.27 5.10
N SER A 22 20.07 0.93 6.19
CA SER A 22 19.26 -0.28 6.30
C SER A 22 18.32 -0.26 5.09
N THR A 23 18.49 -1.21 4.18
CA THR A 23 17.65 -1.32 3.00
C THR A 23 16.26 -1.72 3.46
N PRO A 24 15.18 -1.10 2.95
CA PRO A 24 13.83 -1.58 3.23
C PRO A 24 13.71 -3.06 2.90
N THR A 25 13.01 -3.82 3.74
CA THR A 25 12.76 -5.24 3.50
C THR A 25 11.27 -5.50 3.45
N VAL A 26 10.89 -6.67 2.94
CA VAL A 26 9.50 -7.10 2.87
C VAL A 26 9.38 -8.52 3.39
N SER A 27 8.30 -8.79 4.11
CA SER A 27 7.94 -10.13 4.58
C SER A 27 6.46 -10.42 4.31
N ILE A 28 6.17 -11.65 3.88
CA ILE A 28 4.79 -12.13 3.83
C ILE A 28 4.32 -12.36 5.27
N ALA A 29 3.11 -11.89 5.58
CA ALA A 29 2.48 -12.07 6.88
C ALA A 29 1.11 -12.72 6.72
N ASP A 30 0.59 -13.30 7.81
CA ASP A 30 -0.74 -13.89 7.84
C ASP A 30 -1.81 -12.80 7.60
N PRO A 31 -2.63 -12.89 6.53
CA PRO A 31 -3.67 -11.92 6.25
C PRO A 31 -4.73 -11.79 7.36
N GLU A 32 -4.99 -12.86 8.13
CA GLU A 32 -6.03 -12.84 9.18
C GLU A 32 -5.67 -11.90 10.34
N THR A 33 -4.39 -11.54 10.49
CA THR A 33 -3.95 -10.53 11.46
C THR A 33 -4.45 -9.12 11.16
N LEU A 34 -5.08 -8.90 9.98
CA LEU A 34 -5.74 -7.65 9.62
C LEU A 34 -7.25 -7.67 9.90
N SER A 35 -7.83 -8.76 10.40
CA SER A 35 -9.28 -8.88 10.58
C SER A 35 -9.86 -7.87 11.59
N ASP A 36 -9.06 -7.39 12.56
CA ASP A 36 -9.45 -6.28 13.44
C ASP A 36 -9.30 -4.90 12.79
N ALA A 37 -8.44 -4.79 11.78
CA ALA A 37 -8.12 -3.55 11.07
C ALA A 37 -8.93 -3.36 9.79
N ILE A 38 -9.47 -4.43 9.20
CA ILE A 38 -10.21 -4.42 7.93
C ILE A 38 -11.52 -5.16 8.13
N LEU A 39 -12.61 -4.39 8.08
CA LEU A 39 -13.97 -4.89 8.13
C LEU A 39 -14.53 -4.96 6.71
N LEU A 40 -14.86 -6.17 6.26
CA LEU A 40 -15.44 -6.43 4.96
C LEU A 40 -16.96 -6.52 5.10
N ALA A 41 -17.69 -5.81 4.23
CA ALA A 41 -19.13 -5.96 4.18
C ALA A 41 -19.51 -7.36 3.65
N PRO A 42 -20.63 -7.94 4.13
CA PRO A 42 -21.17 -9.14 3.52
C PRO A 42 -21.57 -8.86 2.06
N PRO A 43 -21.52 -9.88 1.18
CA PRO A 43 -22.01 -9.73 -0.19
C PRO A 43 -23.50 -9.39 -0.20
N PRO A 44 -24.01 -8.74 -1.26
CA PRO A 44 -25.43 -8.70 -1.54
C PRO A 44 -26.03 -10.10 -1.53
N GLN A 45 -27.28 -10.24 -1.05
CA GLN A 45 -27.94 -11.54 -0.93
C GLN A 45 -27.99 -12.29 -2.28
N SER A 46 -28.16 -11.57 -3.39
CA SER A 46 -28.14 -12.12 -4.75
C SER A 46 -26.81 -12.77 -5.14
N LEU A 47 -25.71 -12.42 -4.46
CA LEU A 47 -24.36 -12.89 -4.74
C LEU A 47 -23.79 -13.80 -3.64
N ALA A 48 -24.57 -14.12 -2.61
CA ALA A 48 -24.11 -14.92 -1.47
C ALA A 48 -23.59 -16.31 -1.89
N ALA A 49 -24.09 -16.87 -2.99
CA ALA A 49 -23.62 -18.15 -3.54
C ALA A 49 -22.18 -18.10 -4.08
N HIS A 50 -21.65 -16.92 -4.38
CA HIS A 50 -20.26 -16.73 -4.83
C HIS A 50 -19.25 -16.67 -3.66
N GLY A 51 -19.72 -16.88 -2.43
CA GLY A 51 -18.88 -16.94 -1.24
C GLY A 51 -18.86 -15.63 -0.47
N ARG A 52 -17.73 -15.36 0.20
CA ARG A 52 -17.55 -14.18 1.05
C ARG A 52 -16.33 -13.38 0.64
N SER A 53 -16.43 -12.06 0.82
CA SER A 53 -15.28 -11.18 0.78
C SER A 53 -14.24 -11.64 1.81
N LYS A 54 -12.95 -11.56 1.46
CA LYS A 54 -11.85 -11.98 2.34
C LYS A 54 -10.55 -11.25 2.04
N ILE A 55 -9.65 -11.23 3.01
CA ILE A 55 -8.28 -10.75 2.82
C ILE A 55 -7.48 -11.90 2.17
N LEU A 56 -6.88 -11.67 1.01
CA LEU A 56 -6.16 -12.70 0.25
C LEU A 56 -4.72 -12.83 0.74
N TRP A 57 -4.03 -11.71 0.94
CA TRP A 57 -2.64 -11.70 1.36
C TRP A 57 -2.27 -10.40 2.05
N ARG A 58 -1.18 -10.46 2.82
CA ARG A 58 -0.55 -9.33 3.49
C ARG A 58 0.97 -9.39 3.28
N ALA A 59 1.56 -8.25 2.99
CA ALA A 59 2.99 -8.03 2.99
C ALA A 59 3.32 -6.85 3.90
N ASP A 60 4.21 -7.09 4.88
CA ASP A 60 4.75 -6.07 5.76
C ASP A 60 6.04 -5.52 5.17
N ILE A 61 6.09 -4.20 4.98
CA ILE A 61 7.24 -3.51 4.42
C ILE A 61 7.96 -2.82 5.59
N HIS A 62 9.11 -3.38 5.97
CA HIS A 62 9.93 -2.88 7.06
C HIS A 62 10.81 -1.75 6.54
N LEU A 63 10.46 -0.53 6.94
CA LEU A 63 11.21 0.65 6.57
C LEU A 63 12.33 0.89 7.58
N PRO A 64 13.53 1.28 7.13
CA PRO A 64 14.57 1.77 8.04
C PRO A 64 14.11 3.06 8.73
N GLU A 65 14.72 3.35 9.87
CA GLU A 65 14.43 4.58 10.63
C GLU A 65 14.58 5.82 9.74
N GLY A 66 13.61 6.75 9.84
CA GLY A 66 13.56 7.98 9.06
C GLY A 66 13.10 7.83 7.61
N LEU A 67 12.89 6.61 7.11
CA LEU A 67 12.26 6.40 5.81
C LEU A 67 10.74 6.32 5.96
N LEU A 68 10.04 7.25 5.31
CA LEU A 68 8.59 7.28 5.24
C LEU A 68 8.14 7.14 3.79
N ILE A 69 7.20 6.24 3.51
CA ILE A 69 6.52 6.15 2.23
C ILE A 69 5.28 7.05 2.28
N THR A 70 5.22 8.00 1.35
CA THR A 70 4.15 9.01 1.32
C THR A 70 3.21 8.84 0.14
N ARG A 71 3.62 8.03 -0.85
CA ARG A 71 2.85 7.79 -2.06
C ARG A 71 3.03 6.35 -2.51
N ALA A 72 1.97 5.80 -3.09
CA ALA A 72 2.02 4.56 -3.84
C ALA A 72 1.21 4.68 -5.13
N ASP A 73 1.66 4.03 -6.20
CA ASP A 73 1.03 4.00 -7.51
C ASP A 73 0.93 2.55 -7.99
N MET A 74 -0.15 2.22 -8.68
CA MET A 74 -0.37 0.90 -9.27
C MET A 74 -1.31 1.00 -10.47
N SER A 75 -1.16 0.10 -11.44
CA SER A 75 -2.11 -0.06 -12.57
C SER A 75 -2.85 -1.37 -12.40
N GLY A 76 -4.11 -1.30 -11.97
CA GLY A 76 -4.85 -2.47 -11.50
C GLY A 76 -4.55 -2.71 -10.01
N TYR A 77 -4.27 -3.95 -9.64
CA TYR A 77 -3.98 -4.33 -8.24
C TYR A 77 -2.47 -4.61 -7.99
N ALA A 78 -1.68 -4.84 -9.04
CA ALA A 78 -0.24 -5.11 -8.95
C ALA A 78 0.46 -4.78 -10.29
N PRO A 79 1.79 -4.56 -10.31
CA PRO A 79 2.67 -4.37 -9.14
C PRO A 79 2.43 -3.02 -8.45
N ILE A 80 3.00 -2.84 -7.26
CA ILE A 80 2.86 -1.61 -6.46
C ILE A 80 4.17 -0.84 -6.48
N PHE A 81 4.13 0.44 -6.79
CA PHE A 81 5.29 1.32 -6.80
C PHE A 81 5.18 2.28 -5.62
N LEU A 82 6.18 2.33 -4.77
CA LEU A 82 6.23 3.14 -3.56
C LEU A 82 7.18 4.31 -3.77
N THR A 83 6.82 5.49 -3.27
CA THR A 83 7.69 6.67 -3.27
C THR A 83 7.82 7.21 -1.86
N SER A 84 9.06 7.38 -1.40
CA SER A 84 9.36 7.95 -0.11
C SER A 84 9.21 9.47 -0.08
N GLN A 85 9.15 10.05 1.11
CA GLN A 85 9.21 11.50 1.33
C GLN A 85 10.47 12.15 0.72
N SER A 86 11.56 11.38 0.61
CA SER A 86 12.84 11.82 0.01
C SER A 86 12.93 11.57 -1.49
N GLY A 87 11.84 11.10 -2.13
CA GLY A 87 11.78 10.81 -3.57
C GLY A 87 12.40 9.47 -3.98
N ARG A 88 12.80 8.60 -3.04
CA ARG A 88 13.30 7.26 -3.36
C ARG A 88 12.14 6.37 -3.79
N CYS A 89 12.38 5.55 -4.80
CA CYS A 89 11.37 4.65 -5.37
C CYS A 89 11.63 3.19 -5.03
N PHE A 90 10.56 2.42 -4.92
CA PHE A 90 10.62 0.97 -4.79
C PHE A 90 9.49 0.32 -5.59
N LYS A 91 9.74 -0.82 -6.22
CA LYS A 91 8.70 -1.67 -6.80
C LYS A 91 8.49 -2.87 -5.90
N LEU A 92 7.30 -2.99 -5.35
CA LEU A 92 6.81 -4.18 -4.69
C LEU A 92 6.19 -5.09 -5.75
N ASP A 93 6.88 -6.17 -6.05
CA ASP A 93 6.48 -7.16 -7.04
C ASP A 93 5.92 -8.40 -6.34
N PHE A 94 4.84 -8.93 -6.90
CA PHE A 94 4.15 -10.08 -6.34
C PHE A 94 4.20 -11.22 -7.34
N ASN A 95 4.68 -12.37 -6.91
CA ASN A 95 4.50 -13.60 -7.64
C ASN A 95 3.58 -14.50 -6.82
N GLY A 96 2.41 -14.79 -7.36
CA GLY A 96 1.39 -15.61 -6.73
C GLY A 96 0.89 -16.68 -7.70
N ALA A 97 0.68 -17.88 -7.19
CA ALA A 97 -0.11 -18.90 -7.86
C ALA A 97 -1.52 -18.89 -7.24
N GLY A 98 -2.52 -18.44 -7.98
CA GLY A 98 -3.90 -18.34 -7.48
C GLY A 98 -4.08 -17.25 -6.42
N GLN A 99 -4.81 -17.57 -5.34
CA GLN A 99 -5.18 -16.64 -4.26
C GLN A 99 -4.14 -16.51 -3.13
N VAL A 100 -2.98 -17.18 -3.25
CA VAL A 100 -1.95 -17.22 -2.21
C VAL A 100 -0.71 -16.49 -2.71
N LEU A 101 -0.24 -15.53 -1.90
CA LEU A 101 1.04 -14.88 -2.12
C LEU A 101 2.16 -15.84 -1.69
N THR A 102 2.92 -16.35 -2.65
CA THR A 102 4.03 -17.28 -2.39
C THR A 102 5.37 -16.58 -2.36
N LYS A 103 5.50 -15.46 -3.08
CA LYS A 103 6.70 -14.64 -3.09
C LYS A 103 6.37 -13.16 -3.24
N VAL A 104 7.12 -12.33 -2.53
CA VAL A 104 7.10 -10.89 -2.63
C VAL A 104 8.52 -10.36 -2.69
N ASP A 105 8.81 -9.50 -3.66
CA ASP A 105 10.11 -8.88 -3.85
C ASP A 105 9.96 -7.36 -3.73
N LEU A 106 10.88 -6.71 -3.02
CA LEU A 106 10.97 -5.25 -2.95
C LEU A 106 12.21 -4.79 -3.69
N LEU A 107 12.01 -4.26 -4.89
CA LEU A 107 13.08 -3.84 -5.79
C LEU A 107 13.37 -2.34 -5.57
N PRO A 108 14.56 -1.95 -5.09
CA PRO A 108 14.93 -0.56 -4.92
C PRO A 108 15.16 0.14 -6.26
N ASP A 109 15.00 1.46 -6.27
CA ASP A 109 15.32 2.35 -7.40
C ASP A 109 14.50 2.08 -8.68
N VAL A 110 13.35 1.41 -8.53
CA VAL A 110 12.37 1.20 -9.59
C VAL A 110 11.16 2.12 -9.36
N CYS A 111 11.06 3.20 -10.13
CA CYS A 111 9.96 4.15 -10.06
C CYS A 111 8.75 3.75 -10.90
N TRP A 112 7.60 4.33 -10.57
CA TRP A 112 6.40 4.25 -11.38
C TRP A 112 6.71 4.75 -12.81
N PRO A 113 6.47 3.95 -13.86
CA PRO A 113 6.76 4.35 -15.24
C PRO A 113 5.82 5.44 -15.78
N GLY A 114 4.86 5.90 -14.97
CA GLY A 114 3.80 6.79 -15.43
C GLY A 114 2.69 6.02 -16.14
N ARG A 115 1.73 6.77 -16.68
CA ARG A 115 0.71 6.19 -17.53
C ARG A 115 1.29 5.90 -18.93
N PRO A 116 0.83 4.85 -19.61
CA PRO A 116 1.16 4.64 -21.02
C PRO A 116 0.84 5.89 -21.85
N ALA A 117 1.68 6.20 -22.82
CA ALA A 117 1.40 7.25 -23.78
C ALA A 117 0.06 6.96 -24.50
N GLY A 118 -0.81 7.97 -24.58
CA GLY A 118 -2.16 7.82 -25.16
C GLY A 118 -3.22 7.25 -24.22
N ALA A 119 -2.87 6.92 -22.96
CA ALA A 119 -3.89 6.62 -21.96
C ALA A 119 -4.80 7.84 -21.74
N SER A 120 -6.10 7.58 -21.59
CA SER A 120 -7.05 8.64 -21.24
C SER A 120 -6.62 9.33 -19.94
N PRO A 121 -6.85 10.66 -19.82
CA PRO A 121 -6.53 11.38 -18.60
C PRO A 121 -7.27 10.76 -17.40
N PRO A 122 -6.77 10.96 -16.17
CA PRO A 122 -7.49 10.52 -14.99
C PRO A 122 -8.88 11.14 -15.00
N PRO A 123 -9.92 10.40 -14.64
CA PRO A 123 -11.17 11.04 -14.27
C PRO A 123 -10.90 12.03 -13.12
N PRO A 124 -11.64 13.14 -13.05
CA PRO A 124 -11.47 14.12 -11.98
C PRO A 124 -11.70 13.46 -10.62
N VAL A 125 -11.06 14.03 -9.60
CA VAL A 125 -11.31 13.64 -8.20
C VAL A 125 -12.78 13.96 -7.88
N PRO A 126 -13.56 12.97 -7.43
CA PRO A 126 -14.97 13.18 -7.10
C PRO A 126 -15.13 14.09 -5.88
N SER A 127 -16.33 14.62 -5.67
CA SER A 127 -16.65 15.30 -4.40
C SER A 127 -16.79 14.27 -3.28
N PRO A 128 -16.35 14.58 -2.04
CA PRO A 128 -16.48 13.65 -0.93
C PRO A 128 -17.96 13.41 -0.59
N PRO A 129 -18.37 12.18 -0.24
CA PRO A 129 -19.76 11.84 0.09
C PRO A 129 -20.25 12.53 1.37
N ARG A 130 -19.32 13.01 2.22
CA ARG A 130 -19.61 13.81 3.41
C ARG A 130 -18.45 14.75 3.70
N ALA A 131 -18.75 15.87 4.36
CA ALA A 131 -17.75 16.86 4.72
C ALA A 131 -16.62 16.26 5.57
N GLY A 132 -15.39 16.72 5.30
CA GLY A 132 -14.19 16.34 6.06
C GLY A 132 -13.51 15.04 5.61
N LEU A 133 -14.01 14.36 4.58
CA LEU A 133 -13.31 13.21 3.98
C LEU A 133 -12.26 13.67 2.96
N VAL A 134 -11.15 12.92 2.90
CA VAL A 134 -10.07 13.12 1.95
C VAL A 134 -10.06 11.96 0.96
N TYR A 135 -9.92 12.26 -0.33
CA TYR A 135 -9.78 11.26 -1.38
C TYR A 135 -8.45 10.51 -1.21
N ALA A 136 -8.51 9.18 -1.08
CA ALA A 136 -7.34 8.32 -0.96
C ALA A 136 -7.00 7.57 -2.26
N GLY A 137 -7.95 7.48 -3.18
CA GLY A 137 -7.74 6.86 -4.49
C GLY A 137 -8.99 6.21 -5.04
N ARG A 138 -8.83 5.63 -6.23
CA ARG A 138 -9.89 4.92 -6.95
C ARG A 138 -9.37 3.58 -7.41
N ALA A 139 -10.17 2.55 -7.23
CA ALA A 139 -9.87 1.17 -7.60
C ALA A 139 -11.08 0.57 -8.30
N TRP A 140 -10.95 0.22 -9.58
CA TRP A 140 -12.08 -0.27 -10.39
C TRP A 140 -13.28 0.70 -10.35
N ASN A 141 -14.41 0.30 -9.77
CA ASN A 141 -15.62 1.09 -9.55
C ASN A 141 -15.79 1.57 -8.09
N LEU A 142 -14.70 1.57 -7.30
CA LEU A 142 -14.70 1.96 -5.89
C LEU A 142 -13.86 3.22 -5.69
N ILE A 143 -14.29 4.05 -4.75
CA ILE A 143 -13.53 5.20 -4.27
C ILE A 143 -13.18 4.98 -2.80
N ALA A 144 -11.91 5.19 -2.47
CA ALA A 144 -11.43 5.20 -1.10
C ALA A 144 -11.46 6.62 -0.53
N TRP A 145 -12.09 6.76 0.63
CA TRP A 145 -12.19 8.01 1.37
C TRP A 145 -11.63 7.83 2.79
N THR A 146 -10.73 8.71 3.19
CA THR A 146 -10.14 8.70 4.53
C THR A 146 -10.75 9.81 5.39
N ASP A 147 -11.19 9.47 6.60
CA ASP A 147 -11.56 10.45 7.62
C ASP A 147 -10.31 10.79 8.45
N PRO A 148 -9.70 11.98 8.25
CA PRO A 148 -8.44 12.34 8.91
C PRO A 148 -8.57 12.44 10.43
N ARG A 149 -9.79 12.61 10.97
CA ARG A 149 -10.03 12.69 12.42
C ARG A 149 -9.93 11.33 13.11
N THR A 150 -10.29 10.26 12.39
CA THR A 150 -10.29 8.89 12.94
C THR A 150 -9.21 8.01 12.34
N GLY A 151 -8.57 8.45 11.24
CA GLY A 151 -7.64 7.65 10.45
C GLY A 151 -8.30 6.52 9.67
N LYS A 152 -9.63 6.37 9.74
CA LYS A 152 -10.35 5.29 9.06
C LYS A 152 -10.52 5.59 7.57
N THR A 153 -10.32 4.58 6.75
CA THR A 153 -10.60 4.61 5.31
C THR A 153 -11.81 3.75 5.00
N THR A 154 -12.72 4.25 4.16
CA THR A 154 -13.88 3.50 3.65
C THR A 154 -13.82 3.42 2.14
N LEU A 155 -14.12 2.24 1.58
CA LEU A 155 -14.31 2.07 0.14
C LEU A 155 -15.81 2.01 -0.15
N ILE A 156 -16.25 2.87 -1.07
CA ILE A 156 -17.65 3.04 -1.45
C ILE A 156 -17.76 2.91 -2.98
N PRO A 157 -18.81 2.27 -3.52
CA PRO A 157 -19.07 2.28 -4.95
C PRO A 157 -19.17 3.71 -5.53
N GLU A 158 -18.49 3.96 -6.64
CA GLU A 158 -18.36 5.30 -7.24
C GLU A 158 -19.70 5.93 -7.63
N ARG A 159 -20.70 5.11 -7.96
CA ARG A 159 -22.01 5.58 -8.43
C ARG A 159 -23.08 5.62 -7.34
N GLU A 160 -22.74 5.25 -6.11
CA GLU A 160 -23.69 5.12 -5.00
C GLU A 160 -23.10 5.76 -3.73
N TYR A 161 -23.06 7.09 -3.69
CA TYR A 161 -22.43 7.83 -2.58
C TYR A 161 -23.09 7.58 -1.21
N ASP A 162 -24.36 7.21 -1.20
CA ASP A 162 -25.12 6.83 0.01
C ASP A 162 -25.07 5.32 0.31
N ALA A 163 -24.37 4.54 -0.52
CA ALA A 163 -24.23 3.11 -0.27
C ALA A 163 -23.42 2.86 1.00
N ARG A 164 -23.70 1.72 1.63
CA ARG A 164 -22.88 1.22 2.72
C ARG A 164 -21.47 0.92 2.17
N PRO A 165 -20.41 1.24 2.92
CA PRO A 165 -19.05 0.89 2.52
C PRO A 165 -18.93 -0.62 2.30
N VAL A 166 -18.28 -1.01 1.20
CA VAL A 166 -17.97 -2.42 0.91
C VAL A 166 -16.78 -2.91 1.74
N LEU A 167 -15.93 -1.96 2.17
CA LEU A 167 -14.82 -2.17 3.07
C LEU A 167 -14.65 -0.94 3.97
N THR A 168 -14.37 -1.17 5.24
CA THR A 168 -13.90 -0.14 6.18
C THR A 168 -12.61 -0.60 6.81
N THR A 169 -11.62 0.27 6.95
CA THR A 169 -10.35 -0.07 7.58
C THR A 169 -9.82 1.03 8.49
N SER A 170 -9.14 0.65 9.58
CA SER A 170 -8.34 1.56 10.41
C SER A 170 -6.93 1.79 9.83
N MET A 171 -6.64 1.23 8.67
CA MET A 171 -5.44 1.51 7.91
C MET A 171 -5.51 2.93 7.35
N ARG A 172 -4.45 3.71 7.57
CA ARG A 172 -4.24 4.99 6.90
C ARG A 172 -3.76 4.70 5.47
N VAL A 173 -4.73 4.53 4.58
CA VAL A 173 -4.50 4.19 3.17
C VAL A 173 -3.89 5.38 2.44
N ILE A 174 -2.80 5.13 1.73
CA ILE A 174 -2.12 6.11 0.87
C ILE A 174 -2.34 5.83 -0.62
N ALA A 175 -2.74 4.61 -0.97
CA ALA A 175 -3.16 4.25 -2.32
C ALA A 175 -4.09 3.04 -2.31
N VAL A 176 -4.98 3.03 -3.29
CA VAL A 176 -5.79 1.86 -3.63
C VAL A 176 -5.64 1.56 -5.11
N GLY A 177 -5.71 0.29 -5.45
CA GLY A 177 -5.85 -0.17 -6.82
C GLY A 177 -6.71 -1.42 -6.86
N GLY A 178 -7.25 -1.75 -8.02
CA GLY A 178 -8.10 -2.91 -8.11
C GLY A 178 -8.45 -3.30 -9.53
N LEU A 179 -8.92 -4.53 -9.65
CA LEU A 179 -9.34 -5.13 -10.90
C LEU A 179 -10.56 -6.02 -10.64
N GLY A 180 -11.63 -5.79 -11.39
CA GLY A 180 -12.78 -6.67 -11.42
C GLY A 180 -12.52 -7.86 -12.35
N SER A 181 -13.03 -9.03 -11.96
CA SER A 181 -13.09 -10.19 -12.84
C SER A 181 -14.14 -9.94 -13.94
N PRO A 182 -13.84 -10.20 -15.22
CA PRO A 182 -14.86 -10.16 -16.27
C PRO A 182 -15.85 -11.33 -16.18
N ASP A 183 -15.44 -12.44 -15.56
CA ASP A 183 -16.17 -13.72 -15.59
C ASP A 183 -16.92 -14.03 -14.28
N ALA A 184 -16.76 -13.19 -13.26
CA ALA A 184 -17.34 -13.41 -11.94
C ALA A 184 -17.56 -12.10 -11.19
N PRO A 185 -18.50 -12.04 -10.22
CA PRO A 185 -18.76 -10.87 -9.39
C PRO A 185 -17.67 -10.69 -8.31
N MET A 186 -16.40 -10.78 -8.70
CA MET A 186 -15.24 -10.72 -7.81
C MET A 186 -14.35 -9.56 -8.22
N THR A 187 -14.01 -8.70 -7.26
CA THR A 187 -13.06 -7.60 -7.45
C THR A 187 -11.90 -7.76 -6.49
N GLN A 188 -10.68 -7.81 -7.01
CA GLN A 188 -9.48 -7.76 -6.18
C GLN A 188 -9.08 -6.30 -5.99
N VAL A 189 -8.91 -5.89 -4.74
CA VAL A 189 -8.52 -4.53 -4.37
C VAL A 189 -7.27 -4.59 -3.51
N SER A 190 -6.21 -3.94 -3.95
CA SER A 190 -5.00 -3.75 -3.18
C SER A 190 -5.05 -2.43 -2.43
N LEU A 191 -4.69 -2.50 -1.15
CA LEU A 191 -4.56 -1.36 -0.24
C LEU A 191 -3.09 -1.24 0.16
N VAL A 192 -2.56 -0.02 0.12
CA VAL A 192 -1.23 0.30 0.63
C VAL A 192 -1.36 1.46 1.62
N GLY A 193 -0.69 1.35 2.76
CA GLY A 193 -0.91 2.27 3.85
C GLY A 193 -0.39 1.77 5.18
N TYR A 194 -0.71 2.51 6.24
CA TYR A 194 -0.14 2.29 7.55
C TYR A 194 -1.19 1.70 8.50
N VAL A 195 -0.87 0.56 9.10
CA VAL A 195 -1.62 0.03 10.25
C VAL A 195 -0.78 0.34 11.48
N ARG A 196 -1.23 1.31 12.29
CA ARG A 196 -0.37 1.98 13.28
C ARG A 196 0.84 2.58 12.55
N ASP A 197 2.06 2.14 12.87
CA ASP A 197 3.30 2.62 12.25
C ASP A 197 3.88 1.65 11.20
N GLN A 198 3.29 0.47 11.04
CA GLN A 198 3.74 -0.53 10.06
C GLN A 198 3.19 -0.21 8.68
N LEU A 199 4.07 -0.06 7.68
CA LEU A 199 3.65 -0.01 6.29
C LEU A 199 3.22 -1.41 5.84
N VAL A 200 2.00 -1.50 5.34
CA VAL A 200 1.35 -2.75 4.90
C VAL A 200 0.89 -2.59 3.46
N ALA A 201 1.13 -3.62 2.65
CA ALA A 201 0.41 -3.86 1.42
C ALA A 201 -0.48 -5.10 1.61
N THR A 202 -1.73 -5.04 1.17
CA THR A 202 -2.64 -6.18 1.25
C THR A 202 -3.58 -6.17 0.06
N THR A 203 -4.05 -7.34 -0.35
CA THR A 203 -5.16 -7.45 -1.29
C THR A 203 -6.34 -8.12 -0.62
N VAL A 204 -7.52 -7.54 -0.85
CA VAL A 204 -8.80 -8.11 -0.49
C VAL A 204 -9.53 -8.56 -1.75
N MET A 205 -10.28 -9.64 -1.64
CA MET A 205 -11.28 -10.03 -2.62
C MET A 205 -12.63 -9.56 -2.10
N LEU A 206 -13.32 -8.77 -2.91
CA LEU A 206 -14.68 -8.29 -2.65
C LEU A 206 -15.64 -9.00 -3.61
N ILE A 207 -16.80 -9.40 -3.09
CA ILE A 207 -17.91 -9.89 -3.92
C ILE A 207 -18.84 -8.72 -4.19
N LEU A 208 -18.84 -8.23 -5.44
CA LEU A 208 -19.55 -7.01 -5.86
C LEU A 208 -20.40 -7.31 -7.10
N PRO A 209 -21.56 -6.64 -7.25
CA PRO A 209 -22.40 -6.77 -8.43
C PRO A 209 -21.73 -6.28 -9.72
#